data_AF-A0A4Y6U7N9-F1
#
_entry.id   AF-A0A4Y6U7N9-F1
#
_cell.length_a   1.000
_cell.length_b   1.000
_cell.length_c   1.000
_cell.angle_alpha   90.00
_cell.angle_beta   90.00
_cell.angle_gamma   90.00
#
_symmetry.space_group_name_H-M   'P 1'
#
loop_
_entity.id
_entity.type
_entity.pdbx_description
1 polymer ?
#
loop_
_entity_poly.entity_id
_entity_poly.type
_entity_poly.pdbx_seq_one_letter_code
_entity_poly.pdbx_strand_id
1 'polypeptide(L)'
;MAHHDPACSTHHHGAHADETIDLTVADGVLPFHLAAAPARGRVVRLGPLAQAILGRHNLPAPVLGLGAEALALVAGMASTLKFAGSFSLQVKGDGPVSLLVADCTSEGGMRFTARMDEAWQANPTPLSDKANELLGKGYLAFTIDQGPDTERHQGIVELKGESLAAMAEGYFSSSEQHPCCIQLYQCHDEGHGWQGAGLFMERTPLEAHQAAPGTTTPTDALSSDELQARAQDGWETAVTFARSLKQGEMFDDALSSSQILHRLFGTLGVADGQPRPLSFACRCSRERLKLMLERFEAQELDEMADNGVITMDCGFCNTKYRFDRNTVTGTANKASQDAPNPVDKKTH
;
A
#
# COMPACT_ATOMS: atom_id res chain seq x y z
N MET A 1 -1.62 -65.76 0.18
CA MET A 1 -2.84 -65.00 -0.17
C MET A 1 -2.64 -63.61 0.39
N ALA A 2 -1.98 -62.69 -0.33
CA ALA A 2 -2.48 -61.89 -1.45
C ALA A 2 -3.55 -60.86 -1.04
N HIS A 3 -3.35 -59.62 -1.53
CA HIS A 3 -4.17 -58.38 -1.50
C HIS A 3 -3.58 -57.27 -0.59
N HIS A 4 -2.76 -56.32 -1.06
CA HIS A 4 -2.96 -55.18 -2.00
C HIS A 4 -3.96 -54.12 -1.51
N ASP A 5 -3.40 -53.00 -1.00
CA ASP A 5 -3.68 -51.54 -1.16
C ASP A 5 -5.04 -51.04 -1.72
N PRO A 6 -5.48 -49.75 -1.51
CA PRO A 6 -4.61 -48.56 -1.29
C PRO A 6 -5.09 -47.47 -0.31
N ALA A 7 -4.14 -46.57 -0.05
CA ALA A 7 -4.27 -45.26 0.57
C ALA A 7 -5.31 -44.35 -0.09
N CYS A 8 -6.09 -43.65 0.74
CA CYS A 8 -6.98 -42.57 0.33
C CYS A 8 -6.23 -41.23 0.37
N SER A 9 -5.74 -40.79 -0.79
CA SER A 9 -5.24 -39.44 -1.03
C SER A 9 -6.40 -38.46 -1.11
N THR A 10 -6.64 -37.67 -0.07
CA THR A 10 -7.56 -36.54 -0.14
C THR A 10 -6.86 -35.36 -0.82
N HIS A 11 -7.22 -35.14 -2.08
CA HIS A 11 -6.88 -33.94 -2.83
C HIS A 11 -7.48 -32.70 -2.14
N HIS A 12 -6.62 -31.85 -1.57
CA HIS A 12 -6.99 -30.45 -1.29
C HIS A 12 -7.18 -29.73 -2.63
N HIS A 13 -8.44 -29.59 -3.04
CA HIS A 13 -8.83 -28.63 -4.06
C HIS A 13 -8.62 -27.23 -3.49
N GLY A 14 -7.70 -26.48 -4.10
CA GLY A 14 -7.44 -25.09 -3.77
C GLY A 14 -8.68 -24.24 -3.99
N ALA A 15 -9.15 -23.59 -2.93
CA ALA A 15 -10.20 -22.59 -3.00
C ALA A 15 -9.77 -21.42 -3.89
N HIS A 16 -10.73 -20.94 -4.67
CA HIS A 16 -10.57 -20.15 -5.88
C HIS A 16 -10.07 -18.72 -5.62
N ALA A 17 -9.13 -18.26 -6.45
CA ALA A 17 -8.66 -16.86 -6.49
C ALA A 17 -9.72 -15.84 -7.01
N ASP A 18 -10.97 -16.29 -7.20
CA ASP A 18 -12.03 -15.58 -7.93
C ASP A 18 -13.07 -14.92 -7.00
N GLU A 19 -13.17 -15.34 -5.74
CA GLU A 19 -14.23 -14.90 -4.80
C GLU A 19 -14.00 -13.50 -4.18
N THR A 20 -12.86 -12.86 -4.48
CA THR A 20 -12.42 -11.60 -3.85
C THR A 20 -12.53 -10.37 -4.76
N ILE A 21 -13.10 -10.52 -5.96
CA ILE A 21 -13.21 -9.43 -6.95
C ILE A 21 -14.21 -8.35 -6.52
N ASP A 22 -15.11 -8.63 -5.56
CA ASP A 22 -16.17 -7.69 -5.14
C ASP A 22 -16.15 -7.32 -3.64
N LEU A 23 -14.99 -7.44 -2.98
CA LEU A 23 -14.87 -7.00 -1.58
C LEU A 23 -14.62 -5.50 -1.51
N THR A 24 -15.62 -4.75 -1.07
CA THR A 24 -15.56 -3.31 -0.83
C THR A 24 -15.92 -2.99 0.63
N VAL A 25 -15.07 -2.19 1.29
CA VAL A 25 -15.33 -1.62 2.61
C VAL A 25 -15.79 -0.19 2.42
N ALA A 26 -17.10 0.03 2.49
CA ALA A 26 -17.74 1.29 2.08
C ALA A 26 -17.26 2.53 2.87
N ASP A 27 -16.94 2.34 4.15
CA ASP A 27 -16.48 3.36 5.09
C ASP A 27 -15.00 3.19 5.48
N GLY A 28 -14.20 2.60 4.58
CA GLY A 28 -12.80 2.27 4.83
C GLY A 28 -11.93 3.49 5.15
N VAL A 29 -12.33 4.68 4.72
CA VAL A 29 -11.73 5.96 5.16
C VAL A 29 -12.82 6.92 5.61
N LEU A 30 -12.68 7.46 6.83
CA LEU A 30 -13.52 8.53 7.36
C LEU A 30 -12.68 9.79 7.58
N PRO A 31 -12.75 10.78 6.68
CA PRO A 31 -12.15 12.10 6.89
C PRO A 31 -12.82 12.84 8.07
N PHE A 32 -12.10 13.77 8.68
CA PHE A 32 -12.65 14.66 9.71
C PHE A 32 -11.92 16.01 9.74
N HIS A 33 -12.53 16.99 10.39
CA HIS A 33 -11.91 18.27 10.72
C HIS A 33 -12.24 18.66 12.17
N LEU A 34 -11.36 19.46 12.77
CA LEU A 34 -11.55 19.96 14.13
C LEU A 34 -11.88 21.45 14.08
N ALA A 35 -13.00 21.84 14.70
CA ALA A 35 -13.45 23.23 14.73
C ALA A 35 -12.60 24.12 15.65
N ALA A 36 -12.06 23.56 16.73
CA ALA A 36 -11.33 24.29 17.77
C ALA A 36 -9.80 24.12 17.70
N ALA A 37 -9.29 23.37 16.72
CA ALA A 37 -7.87 23.14 16.51
C ALA A 37 -7.55 23.16 15.00
N PRO A 38 -6.39 23.70 14.56
CA PRO A 38 -6.03 23.78 13.15
C PRO A 38 -5.53 22.42 12.63
N ALA A 39 -6.39 21.41 12.71
CA ALA A 39 -6.09 20.05 12.30
C ALA A 39 -7.26 19.47 11.51
N ARG A 40 -6.91 18.74 10.47
CA ARG A 40 -7.81 17.84 9.76
C ARG A 40 -7.16 16.48 9.63
N GLY A 41 -7.95 15.46 9.38
CA GLY A 41 -7.43 14.11 9.38
C GLY A 41 -8.34 13.10 8.72
N ARG A 42 -7.97 11.84 8.87
CA ARG A 42 -8.80 10.69 8.53
C ARG A 42 -8.50 9.51 9.44
N VAL A 43 -9.53 8.72 9.71
CA VAL A 43 -9.39 7.35 10.21
C VAL A 43 -9.48 6.40 9.01
N VAL A 44 -8.58 5.43 8.96
CA VAL A 44 -8.57 4.36 7.97
C VAL A 44 -8.80 3.04 8.70
N ARG A 45 -9.73 2.22 8.22
CA ARG A 45 -9.95 0.84 8.67
C ARG A 45 -10.10 -0.04 7.43
N LEU A 46 -9.17 -0.98 7.27
CA LEU A 46 -9.19 -1.88 6.12
C LEU A 46 -10.22 -3.01 6.28
N GLY A 47 -10.59 -3.35 7.53
CA GLY A 47 -11.51 -4.45 7.82
C GLY A 47 -11.10 -5.75 7.10
N PRO A 48 -12.05 -6.50 6.51
CA PRO A 48 -11.76 -7.76 5.83
C PRO A 48 -10.89 -7.60 4.57
N LEU A 49 -10.74 -6.38 4.03
CA LEU A 49 -9.91 -6.14 2.85
C LEU A 49 -8.43 -6.44 3.12
N ALA A 50 -7.95 -6.19 4.33
CA ALA A 50 -6.58 -6.50 4.71
C ALA A 50 -6.30 -8.00 4.54
N GLN A 51 -7.14 -8.87 5.11
CA GLN A 51 -7.04 -10.32 4.92
C GLN A 51 -7.13 -10.74 3.45
N ALA A 52 -8.07 -10.16 2.69
CA ALA A 52 -8.27 -10.50 1.28
C ALA A 52 -7.05 -10.16 0.39
N ILE A 53 -6.29 -9.13 0.75
CA ILE A 53 -5.06 -8.74 0.04
C ILE A 53 -3.88 -9.56 0.57
N LEU A 54 -3.63 -9.52 1.88
CA LEU A 54 -2.43 -10.07 2.52
C LEU A 54 -2.42 -11.60 2.50
N GLY A 55 -3.57 -12.25 2.67
CA GLY A 55 -3.72 -13.71 2.66
C GLY A 55 -3.40 -14.36 1.30
N ARG A 56 -3.24 -13.56 0.23
CA ARG A 56 -2.76 -14.04 -1.07
C ARG A 56 -1.26 -14.33 -1.07
N HIS A 57 -0.52 -13.79 -0.11
CA HIS A 57 0.93 -13.88 -0.06
C HIS A 57 1.37 -14.92 0.97
N ASN A 58 2.28 -15.81 0.57
CA ASN A 58 2.93 -16.74 1.47
C ASN A 58 4.15 -16.06 2.12
N LEU A 59 3.90 -15.14 3.07
CA LEU A 59 4.91 -14.37 3.76
C LEU A 59 4.83 -14.59 5.29
N PRO A 60 5.95 -14.45 6.02
CA PRO A 60 5.93 -14.52 7.48
C PRO A 60 5.04 -13.46 8.13
N ALA A 61 4.47 -13.77 9.29
CA ALA A 61 3.51 -12.91 9.98
C ALA A 61 4.02 -11.46 10.23
N PRO A 62 5.26 -11.21 10.69
CA PRO A 62 5.74 -9.84 10.87
C PRO A 62 5.75 -9.01 9.57
N VAL A 63 5.97 -9.66 8.42
CA VAL A 63 5.96 -9.02 7.10
C VAL A 63 4.54 -8.69 6.65
N LEU A 64 3.58 -9.57 6.93
CA LEU A 64 2.16 -9.32 6.67
C LEU A 64 1.59 -8.22 7.58
N GLY A 65 2.02 -8.16 8.85
CA GLY A 65 1.70 -7.06 9.76
C GLY A 65 2.20 -5.71 9.24
N LEU A 66 3.46 -5.65 8.79
CA LEU A 66 4.01 -4.47 8.12
C LEU A 66 3.25 -4.13 6.82
N GLY A 67 2.78 -5.15 6.09
CA GLY A 67 1.93 -4.98 4.92
C GLY A 67 0.56 -4.37 5.25
N ALA A 68 -0.05 -4.73 6.37
CA ALA A 68 -1.30 -4.14 6.85
C ALA A 68 -1.13 -2.64 7.17
N GLU A 69 -0.04 -2.28 7.85
CA GLU A 69 0.31 -0.88 8.10
C GLU A 69 0.57 -0.11 6.78
N ALA A 70 1.29 -0.72 5.84
CA ALA A 70 1.59 -0.12 4.54
C ALA A 70 0.32 0.15 3.72
N LEU A 71 -0.63 -0.79 3.71
CA LEU A 71 -1.94 -0.60 3.09
C LEU A 71 -2.71 0.55 3.74
N ALA A 72 -2.77 0.60 5.08
CA ALA A 72 -3.43 1.69 5.79
C ALA A 72 -2.79 3.06 5.49
N LEU A 73 -1.46 3.11 5.41
CA LEU A 73 -0.70 4.30 5.02
C LEU A 73 -1.08 4.79 3.63
N VAL A 74 -1.04 3.93 2.60
CA VAL A 74 -1.37 4.37 1.23
C VAL A 74 -2.85 4.73 1.05
N ALA A 75 -3.76 4.07 1.76
CA ALA A 75 -5.18 4.47 1.79
C ALA A 75 -5.36 5.87 2.38
N GLY A 76 -4.72 6.14 3.52
CA GLY A 76 -4.75 7.46 4.16
C GLY A 76 -4.21 8.56 3.24
N MET A 77 -3.10 8.29 2.56
CA MET A 77 -2.48 9.26 1.64
C MET A 77 -3.28 9.45 0.34
N ALA A 78 -3.71 8.37 -0.30
CA ALA A 78 -4.50 8.44 -1.54
C ALA A 78 -5.84 9.17 -1.36
N SER A 79 -6.42 9.09 -0.16
CA SER A 79 -7.66 9.79 0.19
C SER A 79 -7.55 11.33 0.16
N THR A 80 -6.34 11.88 0.02
CA THR A 80 -6.09 13.32 -0.07
C THR A 80 -5.94 13.83 -1.51
N LEU A 81 -5.82 12.93 -2.48
CA LEU A 81 -5.66 13.29 -3.88
C LEU A 81 -6.92 14.01 -4.38
N LYS A 82 -6.72 15.15 -5.03
CA LYS A 82 -7.79 15.99 -5.60
C LYS A 82 -8.08 15.68 -7.08
N PHE A 83 -7.42 14.66 -7.60
CA PHE A 83 -7.47 14.24 -9.01
C PHE A 83 -7.47 12.72 -9.09
N ALA A 84 -7.88 12.19 -10.24
CA ALA A 84 -7.77 10.77 -10.52
C ALA A 84 -6.30 10.36 -10.62
N GLY A 85 -5.91 9.29 -9.93
CA GLY A 85 -4.54 8.82 -9.91
C GLY A 85 -4.29 7.73 -8.89
N SER A 86 -3.02 7.54 -8.54
CA SER A 86 -2.61 6.63 -7.46
C SER A 86 -1.47 7.17 -6.63
N PHE A 87 -1.50 6.79 -5.37
CA PHE A 87 -0.41 6.94 -4.42
C PHE A 87 0.25 5.58 -4.19
N SER A 88 1.58 5.55 -4.28
CA SER A 88 2.39 4.35 -4.10
C SER A 88 3.42 4.57 -3.00
N LEU A 89 3.50 3.62 -2.08
CA LEU A 89 4.62 3.43 -1.18
C LEU A 89 5.53 2.35 -1.76
N GLN A 90 6.82 2.64 -1.90
CA GLN A 90 7.86 1.66 -2.13
C GLN A 90 8.91 1.78 -1.04
N VAL A 91 9.26 0.66 -0.42
CA VAL A 91 10.40 0.56 0.49
C VAL A 91 11.40 -0.42 -0.09
N LYS A 92 12.67 -0.02 -0.14
CA LYS A 92 13.79 -0.91 -0.43
C LYS A 92 14.80 -0.82 0.69
N GLY A 93 15.27 -1.97 1.15
CA GLY A 93 16.32 -2.03 2.15
C GLY A 93 17.14 -3.32 2.08
N ASP A 94 18.10 -3.42 2.99
CA ASP A 94 19.04 -4.53 3.12
C ASP A 94 18.69 -5.50 4.27
N GLY A 95 17.50 -5.35 4.87
CA GLY A 95 16.97 -6.28 5.87
C GLY A 95 16.30 -7.52 5.26
N PRO A 96 15.70 -8.39 6.10
CA PRO A 96 14.96 -9.57 5.64
C PRO A 96 13.90 -9.29 4.58
N VAL A 97 13.30 -8.09 4.59
CA VAL A 97 12.38 -7.60 3.55
C VAL A 97 13.14 -6.65 2.61
N SER A 98 13.51 -7.14 1.44
CA SER A 98 14.31 -6.38 0.46
C SER A 98 13.49 -5.38 -0.36
N LEU A 99 12.19 -5.67 -0.54
CA LEU A 99 11.24 -4.81 -1.23
C LEU A 99 9.86 -4.93 -0.60
N LEU A 100 9.21 -3.80 -0.36
CA LEU A 100 7.79 -3.72 -0.04
C LEU A 100 7.15 -2.66 -0.92
N VAL A 101 5.99 -2.98 -1.51
CA VAL A 101 5.22 -2.03 -2.32
C VAL A 101 3.74 -2.12 -1.95
N ALA A 102 3.13 -0.97 -1.68
CA ALA A 102 1.69 -0.85 -1.51
C ALA A 102 1.19 0.30 -2.39
N ASP A 103 0.04 0.12 -3.03
CA ASP A 103 -0.59 1.15 -3.86
C ASP A 103 -2.04 1.34 -3.44
N CYS A 104 -2.53 2.58 -3.55
CA CYS A 104 -3.94 2.91 -3.49
C CYS A 104 -4.30 3.93 -4.58
N THR A 105 -5.37 3.68 -5.33
CA THR A 105 -5.91 4.66 -6.27
C THR A 105 -6.72 5.74 -5.54
N SER A 106 -7.02 6.85 -6.20
CA SER A 106 -7.96 7.85 -5.71
C SER A 106 -9.34 7.24 -5.42
N GLU A 107 -9.74 6.19 -6.14
CA GLU A 107 -11.02 5.49 -5.93
C GLU A 107 -10.97 4.42 -4.83
N GLY A 108 -9.86 4.30 -4.09
CA GLY A 108 -9.72 3.35 -2.99
C GLY A 108 -9.33 1.93 -3.41
N GLY A 109 -8.92 1.73 -4.66
CA GLY A 109 -8.44 0.44 -5.16
C GLY A 109 -7.02 0.15 -4.70
N MET A 110 -6.84 -0.93 -3.94
CA MET A 110 -5.61 -1.25 -3.22
C MET A 110 -4.93 -2.53 -3.72
N ARG A 111 -3.60 -2.58 -3.57
CA ARG A 111 -2.79 -3.80 -3.77
C ARG A 111 -1.48 -3.73 -3.00
N PHE A 112 -0.89 -4.88 -2.75
CA PHE A 112 0.33 -5.04 -1.98
C PHE A 112 1.26 -6.08 -2.61
N THR A 113 2.56 -5.95 -2.38
CA THR A 113 3.53 -7.03 -2.59
C THR A 113 4.75 -6.79 -1.71
N ALA A 114 5.43 -7.86 -1.34
CA ALA A 114 6.74 -7.79 -0.71
C ALA A 114 7.64 -8.92 -1.24
N ARG A 115 8.96 -8.71 -1.14
CA ARG A 115 9.99 -9.70 -1.43
C ARG A 115 10.89 -9.84 -0.23
N MET A 116 11.15 -11.09 0.13
CA MET A 116 12.17 -11.43 1.11
C MET A 116 13.55 -11.33 0.46
N ASP A 117 14.57 -11.01 1.24
CA ASP A 117 15.95 -11.10 0.82
C ASP A 117 16.34 -12.57 0.52
N GLU A 118 17.20 -12.78 -0.47
CA GLU A 118 17.60 -14.13 -0.91
C GLU A 118 18.53 -14.82 0.10
N ALA A 119 19.44 -14.07 0.73
CA ALA A 119 20.34 -14.61 1.73
C ALA A 119 19.59 -14.98 3.01
N TRP A 120 18.61 -14.16 3.42
CA TRP A 120 17.69 -14.50 4.50
C TRP A 120 16.86 -15.76 4.18
N GLN A 121 16.34 -15.87 2.95
CA GLN A 121 15.59 -17.08 2.53
C GLN A 121 16.45 -18.35 2.57
N ALA A 122 17.74 -18.24 2.22
CA ALA A 122 18.67 -19.37 2.27
C ALA A 122 19.02 -19.80 3.71
N ASN A 123 18.94 -18.88 4.68
CA ASN A 123 19.19 -19.17 6.10
C ASN A 123 18.26 -18.35 7.02
N PRO A 124 16.98 -18.73 7.15
CA PRO A 124 15.99 -17.93 7.87
C PRO A 124 16.30 -17.81 9.35
N THR A 125 16.28 -16.57 9.84
CA THR A 125 16.37 -16.23 11.27
C THR A 125 15.02 -15.72 11.79
N PRO A 126 14.76 -15.77 13.12
CA PRO A 126 13.57 -15.17 13.69
C PRO A 126 13.42 -13.71 13.29
N LEU A 127 12.22 -13.33 12.85
CA LEU A 127 11.90 -11.97 12.45
C LEU A 127 11.44 -11.14 13.64
N SER A 128 11.80 -9.86 13.62
CA SER A 128 11.33 -8.86 14.57
C SER A 128 9.97 -8.30 14.16
N ASP A 129 9.19 -7.83 15.14
CA ASP A 129 7.97 -7.06 14.88
C ASP A 129 8.25 -5.58 14.57
N LYS A 130 9.52 -5.13 14.70
CA LYS A 130 9.90 -3.74 14.40
C LYS A 130 10.19 -3.56 12.91
N ALA A 131 9.63 -2.50 12.33
CA ALA A 131 9.77 -2.21 10.91
C ALA A 131 11.24 -1.96 10.49
N ASN A 132 12.02 -1.25 11.31
CA ASN A 132 13.43 -0.96 11.00
C ASN A 132 14.32 -2.22 10.96
N GLU A 133 14.02 -3.23 11.78
CA GLU A 133 14.77 -4.48 11.80
C GLU A 133 14.35 -5.40 10.64
N LEU A 134 13.09 -5.35 10.20
CA LEU A 134 12.61 -6.05 9.01
C LEU A 134 13.16 -5.45 7.71
N LEU A 135 13.23 -4.13 7.64
CA LEU A 135 13.60 -3.40 6.44
C LEU A 135 15.11 -3.12 6.34
N GLY A 136 15.82 -3.07 7.47
CA GLY A 136 17.22 -2.69 7.53
C GLY A 136 17.45 -1.23 7.13
N LYS A 137 18.59 -0.97 6.49
CA LYS A 137 18.95 0.32 5.91
C LYS A 137 18.47 0.39 4.47
N GLY A 138 18.10 1.58 4.04
CA GLY A 138 17.64 1.81 2.67
C GLY A 138 16.82 3.08 2.57
N TYR A 139 15.80 3.05 1.72
CA TYR A 139 14.95 4.20 1.49
C TYR A 139 13.46 3.84 1.39
N LEU A 140 12.66 4.84 1.74
CA LEU A 140 11.24 4.92 1.47
C LEU A 140 11.03 5.88 0.31
N ALA A 141 10.22 5.49 -0.67
CA ALA A 141 9.82 6.31 -1.80
C ALA A 141 8.29 6.41 -1.87
N PHE A 142 7.77 7.63 -1.89
CA PHE A 142 6.37 7.91 -2.18
C PHE A 142 6.24 8.41 -3.62
N THR A 143 5.32 7.81 -4.38
CA THR A 143 5.05 8.19 -5.77
C THR A 143 3.60 8.58 -5.96
N ILE A 144 3.36 9.72 -6.60
CA ILE A 144 2.06 10.14 -7.10
C ILE A 144 2.07 10.00 -8.62
N ASP A 145 1.12 9.22 -9.13
CA ASP A 145 0.95 8.94 -10.56
C ASP A 145 -0.45 9.38 -10.99
N GLN A 146 -0.56 10.38 -11.87
CA GLN A 146 -1.84 10.92 -12.36
C GLN A 146 -2.28 10.26 -13.68
N GLY A 147 -1.58 9.21 -14.11
CA GLY A 147 -1.89 8.46 -15.32
C GLY A 147 -0.99 8.81 -16.51
N PRO A 148 -1.35 8.30 -17.71
CA PRO A 148 -0.60 8.54 -18.94
C PRO A 148 -0.43 10.05 -19.20
N ASP A 149 0.69 10.42 -19.81
CA ASP A 149 1.01 11.81 -20.21
C ASP A 149 1.19 12.80 -19.06
N THR A 150 1.39 12.31 -17.83
CA THR A 150 1.74 13.13 -16.66
C THR A 150 3.09 12.73 -16.09
N GLU A 151 3.83 13.70 -15.56
CA GLU A 151 5.06 13.42 -14.84
C GLU A 151 4.75 12.77 -13.49
N ARG A 152 5.46 11.69 -13.19
CA ARG A 152 5.36 11.03 -11.88
C ARG A 152 6.13 11.86 -10.87
N HIS A 153 5.44 12.28 -9.82
CA HIS A 153 6.09 12.96 -8.70
C HIS A 153 6.54 11.91 -7.70
N GLN A 154 7.84 11.87 -7.41
CA GLN A 154 8.42 10.92 -6.46
C GLN A 154 9.29 11.64 -5.44
N GLY A 155 9.02 11.40 -4.17
CA GLY A 155 9.88 11.80 -3.06
C GLY A 155 10.53 10.59 -2.41
N ILE A 156 11.81 10.70 -2.06
CA ILE A 156 12.61 9.62 -1.47
C ILE A 156 13.25 10.10 -0.18
N VAL A 157 13.23 9.28 0.86
CA VAL A 157 13.89 9.54 2.15
C VAL A 157 14.57 8.28 2.67
N GLU A 158 15.63 8.44 3.45
CA GLU A 158 16.27 7.34 4.17
C GLU A 158 15.30 6.72 5.20
N LEU A 159 15.41 5.41 5.41
CA LEU A 159 14.67 4.71 6.47
C LEU A 159 15.20 5.13 7.84
N LYS A 160 14.42 5.97 8.54
CA LYS A 160 14.70 6.43 9.91
C LYS A 160 13.46 6.32 10.79
N GLY A 161 13.64 5.81 12.00
CA GLY A 161 12.55 5.50 12.94
C GLY A 161 12.34 3.99 13.11
N GLU A 162 11.72 3.57 14.21
CA GLU A 162 11.50 2.15 14.52
C GLU A 162 10.27 1.53 13.83
N SER A 163 9.28 2.36 13.47
CA SER A 163 8.03 1.95 12.84
C SER A 163 7.82 2.59 11.47
N LEU A 164 6.95 2.01 10.65
CA LEU A 164 6.59 2.58 9.35
C LEU A 164 5.95 3.96 9.48
N ALA A 165 5.16 4.17 10.55
CA ALA A 165 4.58 5.46 10.88
C ALA A 165 5.66 6.53 11.12
N ALA A 166 6.68 6.22 11.94
CA ALA A 166 7.79 7.13 12.21
C ALA A 166 8.61 7.45 10.94
N MET A 167 8.83 6.46 10.07
CA MET A 167 9.49 6.66 8.78
C MET A 167 8.68 7.59 7.86
N ALA A 168 7.35 7.41 7.81
CA ALA A 168 6.45 8.24 7.03
C ALA A 168 6.38 9.68 7.59
N GLU A 169 6.25 9.86 8.90
CA GLU A 169 6.30 11.19 9.54
C GLU A 169 7.63 11.89 9.26
N GLY A 170 8.75 11.15 9.29
CA GLY A 170 10.07 11.65 8.93
C GLY A 170 10.12 12.25 7.51
N TYR A 171 9.51 11.58 6.53
CA TYR A 171 9.38 12.09 5.16
C TYR A 171 8.64 13.44 5.11
N PHE A 172 7.47 13.53 5.72
CA PHE A 172 6.64 14.75 5.66
C PHE A 172 7.27 15.92 6.42
N SER A 173 7.97 15.62 7.53
CA SER A 173 8.70 16.63 8.29
C SER A 173 9.90 17.18 7.51
N SER A 174 10.64 16.35 6.76
CA SER A 174 11.86 16.79 6.06
C SER A 174 11.57 17.40 4.70
N SER A 175 10.73 16.75 3.90
CA SER A 175 10.59 17.03 2.47
C SER A 175 9.45 18.03 2.20
N GLU A 176 8.36 17.91 2.93
CA GLU A 176 7.15 18.69 2.68
C GLU A 176 6.99 19.87 3.65
N GLN A 177 7.70 19.88 4.80
CA GLN A 177 7.52 20.88 5.87
C GLN A 177 6.07 20.99 6.38
N HIS A 178 5.31 19.90 6.29
CA HIS A 178 3.92 19.83 6.75
C HIS A 178 3.87 19.04 8.06
N PRO A 179 3.56 19.68 9.21
CA PRO A 179 3.37 18.95 10.46
C PRO A 179 2.23 17.94 10.31
N CYS A 180 2.56 16.67 10.56
CA CYS A 180 1.61 15.57 10.54
C CYS A 180 1.77 14.69 11.78
N CYS A 181 0.72 13.95 12.09
CA CYS A 181 0.74 12.85 13.04
C CYS A 181 0.12 11.64 12.36
N ILE A 182 0.86 10.54 12.33
CA ILE A 182 0.47 9.28 11.70
C ILE A 182 0.60 8.18 12.74
N GLN A 183 -0.49 7.46 12.95
CA GLN A 183 -0.48 6.22 13.71
C GLN A 183 -1.00 5.11 12.82
N LEU A 184 -0.26 4.01 12.76
CA LEU A 184 -0.62 2.81 12.02
C LEU A 184 -0.79 1.67 13.02
N TYR A 185 -1.79 0.84 12.77
CA TYR A 185 -2.14 -0.28 13.62
C TYR A 185 -2.37 -1.50 12.76
N GLN A 186 -2.01 -2.66 13.29
CA GLN A 186 -2.28 -3.95 12.68
C GLN A 186 -2.68 -4.95 13.77
N CYS A 187 -3.52 -5.92 13.40
CA CYS A 187 -3.71 -7.10 14.22
C CYS A 187 -4.00 -8.31 13.33
N HIS A 188 -3.85 -9.48 13.93
CA HIS A 188 -4.21 -10.74 13.32
C HIS A 188 -4.87 -11.62 14.37
N ASP A 189 -6.10 -12.04 14.12
CA ASP A 189 -6.84 -12.97 14.96
C ASP A 189 -7.52 -14.06 14.13
N GLU A 190 -7.95 -15.15 14.77
CA GLU A 190 -8.55 -16.30 14.08
C GLU A 190 -9.92 -16.00 13.44
N GLY A 191 -10.63 -14.96 13.91
CA GLY A 191 -11.96 -14.60 13.42
C GLY A 191 -11.92 -13.72 12.17
N HIS A 192 -11.06 -12.70 12.18
CA HIS A 192 -10.96 -11.67 11.14
C HIS A 192 -9.78 -11.87 10.19
N GLY A 193 -8.79 -12.67 10.57
CA GLY A 193 -7.50 -12.73 9.89
C GLY A 193 -6.74 -11.41 10.07
N TRP A 194 -6.00 -11.00 9.04
CA TRP A 194 -5.25 -9.74 9.04
C TRP A 194 -6.19 -8.54 8.99
N GLN A 195 -5.94 -7.59 9.89
CA GLN A 195 -6.55 -6.26 9.89
C GLN A 195 -5.45 -5.19 9.87
N GLY A 196 -5.78 -4.04 9.26
CA GLY A 196 -4.93 -2.86 9.26
C GLY A 196 -5.77 -1.60 9.43
N ALA A 197 -5.22 -0.61 10.12
CA ALA A 197 -5.90 0.64 10.39
C ALA A 197 -4.89 1.78 10.58
N GLY A 198 -5.38 3.03 10.55
CA GLY A 198 -4.54 4.17 10.84
C GLY A 198 -5.32 5.43 11.19
N LEU A 199 -4.68 6.33 11.93
CA LEU A 199 -5.14 7.68 12.21
C LEU A 199 -4.13 8.67 11.63
N PHE A 200 -4.60 9.56 10.77
CA PHE A 200 -3.77 10.57 10.12
C PHE A 200 -4.30 11.94 10.51
N MET A 201 -3.38 12.84 10.86
CA MET A 201 -3.67 14.25 11.07
C MET A 201 -2.62 15.11 10.40
N GLU A 202 -3.07 16.21 9.83
CA GLU A 202 -2.22 17.23 9.23
C GLU A 202 -2.65 18.60 9.73
N ARG A 203 -1.66 19.45 9.99
CA ARG A 203 -1.93 20.81 10.43
C ARG A 203 -2.47 21.62 9.26
N THR A 204 -3.60 22.28 9.50
CA THR A 204 -4.20 23.20 8.54
C THR A 204 -3.57 24.59 8.70
N PRO A 205 -3.24 25.30 7.60
CA PRO A 205 -2.82 26.70 7.69
C PRO A 205 -3.84 27.55 8.45
N LEU A 206 -3.37 28.52 9.24
CA LEU A 206 -4.23 29.32 10.12
C LEU A 206 -5.37 30.00 9.35
N GLU A 207 -5.08 30.62 8.21
CA GLU A 207 -6.08 31.28 7.37
C GLU A 207 -7.14 30.30 6.86
N ALA A 208 -6.70 29.12 6.41
CA ALA A 208 -7.60 28.08 5.94
C ALA A 208 -8.46 27.50 7.08
N HIS A 209 -7.92 27.43 8.30
CA HIS A 209 -8.67 27.04 9.48
C HIS A 209 -9.72 28.10 9.83
N GLN A 210 -9.37 29.38 9.92
CA GLN A 210 -10.32 30.46 10.22
C GLN A 210 -11.44 30.60 9.18
N ALA A 211 -11.16 30.26 7.92
CA ALA A 211 -12.15 30.26 6.85
C ALA A 211 -13.08 29.03 6.84
N ALA A 212 -12.76 27.98 7.60
CA ALA A 212 -13.53 26.74 7.58
C ALA A 212 -14.88 26.91 8.33
N PRO A 213 -15.99 26.35 7.81
CA PRO A 213 -17.29 26.40 8.47
C PRO A 213 -17.26 25.79 9.87
N GLY A 214 -17.94 26.43 10.82
CA GLY A 214 -18.04 25.92 12.20
C GLY A 214 -16.82 26.20 13.08
N THR A 215 -15.77 26.85 12.56
CA THR A 215 -14.63 27.23 13.38
C THR A 215 -14.97 28.28 14.42
N THR A 216 -14.51 28.04 15.64
CA THR A 216 -14.72 28.95 16.76
C THR A 216 -13.61 30.00 16.74
N THR A 217 -13.79 31.04 15.93
CA THR A 217 -12.89 32.20 15.99
C THR A 217 -13.25 33.04 17.21
N PRO A 218 -12.30 33.38 18.09
CA PRO A 218 -12.56 34.29 19.20
C PRO A 218 -13.09 35.64 18.68
N THR A 219 -14.10 36.17 19.36
CA THR A 219 -14.73 37.47 19.04
C THR A 219 -13.88 38.68 19.40
N ASP A 220 -12.83 38.48 20.18
CA ASP A 220 -11.94 39.53 20.64
C ASP A 220 -10.81 39.75 19.63
N ALA A 221 -10.37 41.00 19.47
CA ALA A 221 -9.28 41.38 18.57
C ALA A 221 -7.93 40.89 19.10
N LEU A 222 -7.66 39.59 18.93
CA LEU A 222 -6.34 39.00 19.19
C LEU A 222 -5.33 39.51 18.16
N SER A 223 -4.11 39.72 18.63
CA SER A 223 -2.96 39.95 17.73
C SER A 223 -2.64 38.69 16.92
N SER A 224 -1.93 38.86 15.80
CA SER A 224 -1.49 37.75 14.96
C SER A 224 -0.64 36.74 15.72
N ASP A 225 0.20 37.20 16.66
CA ASP A 225 1.07 36.34 17.46
C ASP A 225 0.26 35.47 18.44
N GLU A 226 -0.77 36.03 19.08
CA GLU A 226 -1.68 35.29 19.96
C GLU A 226 -2.50 34.24 19.19
N LEU A 227 -2.94 34.57 17.98
CA LEU A 227 -3.63 33.62 17.10
C LEU A 227 -2.71 32.45 16.71
N GLN A 228 -1.46 32.73 16.38
CA GLN A 228 -0.47 31.71 16.03
C GLN A 228 -0.15 30.81 17.23
N ALA A 229 0.04 31.38 18.42
CA ALA A 229 0.27 30.63 19.66
C ALA A 229 -0.91 29.72 19.98
N ARG A 230 -2.14 30.23 19.93
CA ARG A 230 -3.35 29.43 20.15
C ARG A 230 -3.50 28.31 19.11
N ALA A 231 -3.17 28.57 17.86
CA ALA A 231 -3.17 27.57 16.79
C ALA A 231 -2.14 26.47 17.05
N GLN A 232 -0.96 26.83 17.59
CA GLN A 232 0.05 25.87 18.01
C GLN A 232 -0.47 24.98 19.15
N ASP A 233 -1.02 25.58 20.22
CA ASP A 233 -1.57 24.85 21.37
C ASP A 233 -2.71 23.90 20.95
N GLY A 234 -3.59 24.36 20.05
CA GLY A 234 -4.67 23.55 19.51
C GLY A 234 -4.14 22.34 18.72
N TRP A 235 -3.11 22.52 17.92
CA TRP A 235 -2.44 21.42 17.21
C TRP A 235 -1.81 20.41 18.17
N GLU A 236 -1.05 20.88 19.16
CA GLU A 236 -0.39 20.02 20.15
C GLU A 236 -1.39 19.24 21.01
N THR A 237 -2.48 19.89 21.39
CA THR A 237 -3.60 19.24 22.10
C THR A 237 -4.21 18.13 21.25
N ALA A 238 -4.49 18.41 19.98
CA ALA A 238 -5.05 17.44 19.06
C ALA A 238 -4.11 16.24 18.84
N VAL A 239 -2.80 16.48 18.70
CA VAL A 239 -1.79 15.39 18.61
C VAL A 239 -1.75 14.58 19.91
N THR A 240 -1.85 15.23 21.06
CA THR A 240 -1.89 14.54 22.37
C THR A 240 -3.09 13.62 22.47
N PHE A 241 -4.27 14.07 22.05
CA PHE A 241 -5.47 13.24 22.00
C PHE A 241 -5.32 12.09 21.01
N ALA A 242 -4.81 12.37 19.81
CA ALA A 242 -4.56 11.34 18.81
C ALA A 242 -3.68 10.21 19.37
N ARG A 243 -2.57 10.54 20.02
CA ARG A 243 -1.61 9.58 20.60
C ARG A 243 -2.15 8.77 21.78
N SER A 244 -3.31 9.15 22.33
CA SER A 244 -3.98 8.37 23.38
C SER A 244 -4.79 7.19 22.85
N LEU A 245 -5.05 7.15 21.54
CA LEU A 245 -5.78 6.10 20.87
C LEU A 245 -5.05 4.75 20.98
N LYS A 246 -5.75 3.75 21.49
CA LYS A 246 -5.21 2.39 21.63
C LYS A 246 -5.57 1.53 20.44
N GLN A 247 -4.67 0.60 20.10
CA GLN A 247 -4.90 -0.39 19.04
C GLN A 247 -6.22 -1.15 19.20
N GLY A 248 -6.55 -1.59 20.42
CA GLY A 248 -7.79 -2.32 20.68
C GLY A 248 -9.06 -1.53 20.35
N GLU A 249 -9.03 -0.20 20.45
CA GLU A 249 -10.18 0.65 20.08
C GLU A 249 -10.37 0.73 18.56
N MET A 250 -9.29 0.64 17.78
CA MET A 250 -9.35 0.68 16.30
C MET A 250 -9.93 -0.59 15.67
N PHE A 251 -9.85 -1.70 16.40
CA PHE A 251 -10.30 -3.01 15.96
C PHE A 251 -11.50 -3.53 16.77
N ASP A 252 -12.14 -2.66 17.56
CA ASP A 252 -13.39 -2.97 18.25
C ASP A 252 -14.57 -2.84 17.27
N ASP A 253 -15.29 -3.93 17.05
CA ASP A 253 -16.48 -3.97 16.18
C ASP A 253 -17.66 -3.18 16.76
N ALA A 254 -17.67 -2.94 18.08
CA ALA A 254 -18.67 -2.11 18.73
C ALA A 254 -18.43 -0.61 18.57
N LEU A 255 -17.25 -0.21 18.05
CA LEU A 255 -16.89 1.19 17.82
C LEU A 255 -16.82 1.48 16.32
N SER A 256 -17.68 2.39 15.85
CA SER A 256 -17.55 2.98 14.52
C SER A 256 -16.41 3.98 14.47
N SER A 257 -15.88 4.26 13.27
CA SER A 257 -14.85 5.30 13.07
C SER A 257 -15.30 6.67 13.60
N SER A 258 -16.59 7.01 13.43
CA SER A 258 -17.19 8.24 13.97
C SER A 258 -17.19 8.25 15.50
N GLN A 259 -17.54 7.14 16.15
CA GLN A 259 -17.51 7.04 17.61
C GLN A 259 -16.09 7.18 18.17
N ILE A 260 -15.08 6.59 17.51
CA ILE A 260 -13.67 6.76 17.86
C ILE A 260 -13.29 8.25 17.80
N LEU A 261 -13.62 8.92 16.69
CA LEU A 261 -13.34 10.34 16.49
C LEU A 261 -14.01 11.22 17.55
N HIS A 262 -15.29 10.99 17.84
CA HIS A 262 -16.03 11.75 18.86
C HIS A 262 -15.51 11.50 20.28
N ARG A 263 -15.01 10.30 20.59
CA ARG A 263 -14.35 10.00 21.88
C ARG A 263 -13.01 10.72 22.01
N LEU A 264 -12.20 10.74 20.95
CA LEU A 264 -10.88 11.38 20.96
C LEU A 264 -10.97 12.91 20.92
N PHE A 265 -11.84 13.45 20.05
CA PHE A 265 -11.80 14.84 19.64
C PHE A 265 -13.13 15.59 19.87
N GLY A 266 -14.08 15.01 20.60
CA GLY A 266 -15.38 15.63 20.87
C GLY A 266 -15.27 17.03 21.48
N THR A 267 -14.30 17.25 22.38
CA THR A 267 -14.03 18.57 22.99
C THR A 267 -13.36 19.56 22.04
N LEU A 268 -12.81 19.10 20.91
CA LEU A 268 -12.22 19.94 19.86
C LEU A 268 -13.20 20.22 18.72
N GLY A 269 -14.47 19.84 18.88
CA GLY A 269 -15.52 20.07 17.87
C GLY A 269 -15.26 19.28 16.59
N VAL A 270 -15.02 17.98 16.71
CA VAL A 270 -14.84 17.10 15.55
C VAL A 270 -16.10 17.02 14.72
N ALA A 271 -15.92 17.08 13.40
CA ALA A 271 -16.97 16.87 12.44
C ALA A 271 -16.48 15.96 11.31
N ASP A 272 -17.28 14.92 11.08
CA ASP A 272 -17.01 13.89 10.09
C ASP A 272 -17.16 14.44 8.66
N GLY A 273 -16.31 13.95 7.77
CA GLY A 273 -16.41 14.13 6.34
C GLY A 273 -17.23 13.03 5.67
N GLN A 274 -17.20 13.00 4.34
CA GLN A 274 -17.83 11.92 3.58
C GLN A 274 -16.95 10.65 3.64
N PRO A 275 -17.50 9.50 4.08
CA PRO A 275 -16.80 8.23 4.02
C PRO A 275 -16.37 7.90 2.59
N ARG A 276 -15.23 7.23 2.44
CA ARG A 276 -14.72 6.76 1.15
C ARG A 276 -14.50 5.25 1.19
N PRO A 277 -14.88 4.55 0.11
CA PRO A 277 -14.73 3.11 0.04
C PRO A 277 -13.26 2.72 -0.18
N LEU A 278 -12.91 1.51 0.27
CA LEU A 278 -11.68 0.82 -0.08
C LEU A 278 -12.02 -0.54 -0.70
N SER A 279 -11.30 -0.95 -1.72
CA SER A 279 -11.50 -2.23 -2.40
C SER A 279 -10.18 -2.80 -2.88
N PHE A 280 -10.19 -4.08 -3.26
CA PHE A 280 -9.04 -4.69 -3.91
C PHE A 280 -9.03 -4.32 -5.40
N ALA A 281 -7.90 -3.84 -5.91
CA ALA A 281 -7.74 -3.53 -7.33
C ALA A 281 -6.33 -3.86 -7.83
N CYS A 282 -6.21 -4.97 -8.58
CA CYS A 282 -4.99 -5.27 -9.30
C CYS A 282 -5.06 -4.78 -10.76
N ARG A 283 -3.93 -4.28 -11.27
CA ARG A 283 -3.80 -3.82 -12.66
C ARG A 283 -3.30 -4.92 -13.63
N CYS A 284 -3.25 -6.18 -13.19
CA CYS A 284 -2.87 -7.28 -14.06
C CYS A 284 -4.03 -7.63 -14.99
N SER A 285 -3.70 -8.00 -16.22
CA SER A 285 -4.67 -8.54 -17.17
C SER A 285 -3.94 -9.54 -18.06
N ARG A 286 -4.70 -10.48 -18.63
CA ARG A 286 -4.12 -11.47 -19.55
C ARG A 286 -3.39 -10.80 -20.71
N GLU A 287 -3.95 -9.71 -21.24
CA GLU A 287 -3.40 -8.90 -22.34
C GLU A 287 -2.07 -8.26 -21.95
N ARG A 288 -2.00 -7.63 -20.77
CA ARG A 288 -0.77 -6.99 -20.29
C ARG A 288 0.35 -7.99 -20.06
N LEU A 289 0.04 -9.16 -19.50
CA LEU A 289 1.02 -10.24 -19.32
C LEU A 289 1.44 -10.83 -20.67
N LYS A 290 0.51 -11.02 -21.61
CA LYS A 290 0.84 -11.48 -22.97
C LYS A 290 1.83 -10.53 -23.66
N LEU A 291 1.57 -9.22 -23.63
CA LEU A 291 2.47 -8.20 -24.18
C LEU A 291 3.87 -8.20 -23.52
N MET A 292 3.99 -8.68 -22.28
CA MET A 292 5.28 -8.87 -21.63
C MET A 292 5.99 -10.10 -22.17
N LEU A 293 5.29 -11.23 -22.32
CA LEU A 293 5.83 -12.46 -22.90
C LEU A 293 6.30 -12.25 -24.34
N GLU A 294 5.57 -11.47 -25.13
CA GLU A 294 5.91 -11.17 -26.53
C GLU A 294 7.24 -10.38 -26.69
N ARG A 295 7.86 -9.92 -25.58
CA ARG A 295 9.18 -9.26 -25.58
C ARG A 295 10.34 -10.25 -25.54
N PHE A 296 10.11 -11.47 -25.09
CA PHE A 296 11.12 -12.53 -25.05
C PHE A 296 11.33 -13.12 -26.45
N GLU A 297 12.48 -13.75 -26.67
CA GLU A 297 12.73 -14.52 -27.89
C GLU A 297 11.93 -15.83 -27.90
N ALA A 298 11.68 -16.38 -29.09
CA ALA A 298 10.91 -17.62 -29.22
C ALA A 298 11.51 -18.79 -28.42
N GLN A 299 12.84 -18.90 -28.38
CA GLN A 299 13.55 -19.93 -27.64
C GLN A 299 13.38 -19.76 -26.12
N GLU A 300 13.51 -18.54 -25.59
CA GLU A 300 13.29 -18.26 -24.17
C GLU A 300 11.85 -18.65 -23.76
N LEU A 301 10.87 -18.37 -24.61
CA LEU A 301 9.49 -18.77 -24.38
C LEU A 301 9.31 -20.31 -24.39
N ASP A 302 10.06 -21.04 -25.21
CA ASP A 302 10.06 -22.51 -25.21
C ASP A 302 10.68 -23.06 -23.91
N GLU A 303 11.75 -22.45 -23.43
CA GLU A 303 12.40 -22.79 -22.15
C GLU A 303 11.52 -22.48 -20.93
N MET A 304 10.69 -21.42 -21.02
CA MET A 304 9.70 -21.07 -19.99
C MET A 304 8.47 -22.00 -19.98
N ALA A 305 8.22 -22.75 -21.06
CA ALA A 305 7.03 -23.57 -21.19
C ALA A 305 7.24 -24.95 -20.55
N ASP A 306 6.36 -25.32 -19.63
CA ASP A 306 6.26 -26.69 -19.11
C ASP A 306 5.05 -27.37 -19.76
N ASN A 307 5.27 -28.48 -20.47
CA ASN A 307 4.24 -29.20 -21.22
C ASN A 307 3.42 -28.30 -22.16
N GLY A 308 4.10 -27.35 -22.84
CA GLY A 308 3.46 -26.42 -23.78
C GLY A 308 2.68 -25.27 -23.13
N VAL A 309 2.78 -25.09 -21.80
CA VAL A 309 2.11 -24.03 -21.06
C VAL A 309 3.11 -23.17 -20.31
N ILE A 310 3.04 -21.85 -20.53
CA ILE A 310 3.76 -20.86 -19.74
C ILE A 310 2.83 -20.42 -18.59
N THR A 311 3.30 -20.55 -17.34
CA THR A 311 2.57 -20.07 -16.15
C THR A 311 3.25 -18.83 -15.61
N MET A 312 2.49 -17.76 -15.42
CA MET A 312 2.96 -16.51 -14.83
C MET A 312 2.12 -16.13 -13.62
N ASP A 313 2.79 -15.83 -12.51
CA ASP A 313 2.12 -15.38 -11.29
C ASP A 313 2.25 -13.85 -11.19
N CYS A 314 1.13 -13.15 -10.99
CA CYS A 314 1.19 -11.71 -10.78
C CYS A 314 1.69 -11.41 -9.36
N GLY A 315 2.88 -10.81 -9.23
CA GLY A 315 3.49 -10.54 -7.92
C GLY A 315 2.70 -9.65 -6.95
N PHE A 316 1.62 -8.97 -7.39
CA PHE A 316 0.74 -8.19 -6.52
C PHE A 316 -0.47 -8.97 -6.01
N CYS A 317 -1.07 -9.82 -6.84
CA CYS A 317 -2.34 -10.47 -6.49
C CYS A 317 -2.25 -12.00 -6.42
N ASN A 318 -1.08 -12.54 -6.78
CA ASN A 318 -0.77 -13.96 -6.92
C ASN A 318 -1.76 -14.75 -7.78
N THR A 319 -2.53 -14.06 -8.64
CA THR A 319 -3.32 -14.70 -9.68
C THR A 319 -2.38 -15.35 -10.69
N LYS A 320 -2.63 -16.64 -10.96
CA LYS A 320 -1.87 -17.44 -11.91
C LYS A 320 -2.49 -17.34 -13.30
N TYR A 321 -1.71 -16.88 -14.26
CA TYR A 321 -2.09 -16.79 -15.66
C TYR A 321 -1.41 -17.93 -16.43
N ARG A 322 -2.21 -18.70 -17.18
CA ARG A 322 -1.72 -19.79 -18.03
C ARG A 322 -1.85 -19.40 -19.50
N PHE A 323 -0.74 -19.45 -20.23
CA PHE A 323 -0.68 -19.16 -21.66
C PHE A 323 -0.26 -20.43 -22.39
N ASP A 324 -1.03 -20.81 -23.42
CA ASP A 324 -0.57 -21.83 -24.35
C ASP A 324 0.62 -21.26 -25.12
N ARG A 325 1.75 -21.98 -25.12
CA ARG A 325 2.99 -21.55 -25.77
C ARG A 325 2.78 -21.21 -27.25
N ASN A 326 1.88 -21.91 -27.94
CA ASN A 326 1.59 -21.69 -29.35
C ASN A 326 0.79 -20.40 -29.61
N THR A 327 0.18 -19.82 -28.58
CA THR A 327 -0.63 -18.58 -28.69
C THR A 327 0.16 -17.30 -28.43
N VAL A 328 1.43 -17.42 -28.01
CA VAL A 328 2.33 -16.31 -27.69
C VAL A 328 3.44 -16.26 -28.75
N THR A 329 3.57 -15.12 -29.42
CA THR A 329 4.59 -14.89 -30.44
C THR A 329 5.72 -14.05 -29.87
N GLY A 330 6.91 -14.64 -29.71
CA GLY A 330 8.10 -13.89 -29.27
C GLY A 330 8.63 -12.92 -30.33
N THR A 331 9.58 -12.08 -29.94
CA THR A 331 10.26 -11.20 -30.90
C THR A 331 11.06 -12.02 -31.93
N ALA A 332 11.00 -11.61 -33.20
CA ALA A 332 11.78 -12.25 -34.25
C ALA A 332 13.27 -11.87 -34.11
N ASN A 333 14.14 -12.88 -34.17
CA ASN A 333 15.57 -12.72 -34.03
C ASN A 333 16.13 -11.71 -35.05
N LYS A 334 16.61 -10.55 -34.58
CA LYS A 334 17.22 -9.51 -35.44
C LYS A 334 18.66 -9.86 -35.88
N ALA A 335 19.19 -11.02 -35.51
CA ALA A 335 20.50 -11.48 -35.94
C ALA A 335 20.43 -12.28 -37.27
N SER A 336 20.12 -11.61 -38.38
CA SER A 336 20.38 -12.17 -39.74
C SER A 336 20.29 -11.17 -40.91
N GLN A 337 20.40 -9.84 -40.66
CA GLN A 337 20.37 -8.83 -41.75
C GLN A 337 21.69 -8.11 -42.04
N ASP A 338 22.82 -8.52 -41.45
CA ASP A 338 24.16 -8.07 -41.87
C ASP A 338 24.99 -9.26 -42.35
N ALA A 339 24.64 -9.83 -43.51
CA ALA A 339 25.56 -10.66 -44.27
C ALA A 339 26.35 -9.75 -45.23
N PRO A 340 27.70 -9.75 -45.22
CA PRO A 340 28.48 -8.96 -46.17
C PRO A 340 28.24 -9.48 -47.58
N ASN A 341 27.84 -8.57 -48.46
CA ASN A 341 27.67 -8.80 -49.90
C ASN A 341 28.98 -9.39 -50.48
N PRO A 342 28.95 -10.51 -51.22
CA PRO A 342 30.16 -11.03 -51.84
C PRO A 342 30.59 -10.07 -52.95
N VAL A 343 31.80 -9.51 -52.82
CA VAL A 343 32.45 -8.72 -53.87
C VAL A 343 32.78 -9.63 -55.04
N ASP A 344 32.05 -9.47 -56.14
CA ASP A 344 32.40 -10.05 -57.43
C ASP A 344 33.74 -9.48 -57.92
N LYS A 345 34.78 -10.32 -57.85
CA LYS A 345 35.98 -10.16 -58.68
C LYS A 345 35.64 -10.59 -60.10
N LYS A 346 35.65 -9.65 -61.06
CA LYS A 346 36.00 -9.92 -62.47
C LYS A 346 36.38 -8.63 -63.23
N THR A 347 37.68 -8.53 -63.53
CA THR A 347 38.26 -8.18 -64.84
C THR A 347 37.53 -7.15 -65.72
N HIS A 348 38.11 -5.96 -65.87
CA HIS A 348 38.92 -5.62 -67.05
C HIS A 348 39.82 -4.42 -66.80
#